data_AF-A0A9N9ITB7-F1
#
_entry.id   AF-A0A9N9ITB7-F1
#
_cell.length_a   1.000
_cell.length_b   1.000
_cell.length_c   1.000
_cell.angle_alpha   90.00
_cell.angle_beta   90.00
_cell.angle_gamma   90.00
#
_symmetry.space_group_name_H-M   'P 1'
#
loop_
_entity.id
_entity.type
_entity.pdbx_description
1 polymer ?
#
loop_
_entity_poly.entity_id
_entity_poly.type
_entity_poly.pdbx_seq_one_letter_code
_entity_poly.pdbx_strand_id
1 'polypeptide(L)'
;TPRYNLRKNVNAPQLYTSVPKPSKTSRDSPHKIRYVEKSSSKTYRRMASRNHLGRRTYGGRIYDSEHGTTCHQCRQKTIEDKVQCTNVLQDGSLCKVMMDERCLVGRIDKSVNDDLRFVKTYLPEKFNSLIKLESLYKYEKAVSPHLAINNPIPKDEDVLNKIKGSISESYNESLKDGGRLFLETAGGVNSPIMSGTIQSEFYRALRLPIILVGDSNLGGISTTISSYESLTLRGYDIPTLLLFNNERYNNHLFIEKYFNENQNSSIITPKIFPISLPPPKSENDLSDVKGLEEYFDSNDENFKAIISTLEEWHDNRFNRLDEMEEKAKEIVWWPFTQHDKVDGVNVIDSAYKDLLISYKDDSNLGETFDGSASWWTQGLGHGNSKLTLTASYASGRYGHILFPESIHEPSLSLSESLLDGVGKNWANR
;
A
#
# COMPACT_ATOMS: atom_id res chain seq x y z
N THR A 1 45.13 -36.38 26.04
CA THR A 1 45.88 -35.39 26.86
C THR A 1 45.20 -34.05 26.68
N PRO A 2 44.70 -33.45 27.78
CA PRO A 2 43.25 -33.23 27.96
C PRO A 2 42.96 -31.75 28.41
N ARG A 3 41.75 -31.23 28.71
CA ARG A 3 40.51 -31.77 29.31
C ARG A 3 39.29 -30.92 28.93
N TYR A 4 38.19 -31.60 28.60
CA TYR A 4 36.82 -31.22 28.96
C TYR A 4 36.53 -31.59 30.43
N ASN A 5 35.66 -30.82 31.12
CA ASN A 5 34.61 -31.26 32.09
C ASN A 5 34.04 -30.01 32.81
N LEU A 6 32.80 -29.57 32.59
CA LEU A 6 31.48 -30.13 32.96
C LEU A 6 31.17 -30.17 34.47
N ARG A 7 30.10 -29.46 34.86
CA ARG A 7 28.97 -29.87 35.75
C ARG A 7 28.03 -28.67 35.95
N LYS A 8 26.72 -28.77 36.22
CA LYS A 8 25.58 -29.64 35.85
C LYS A 8 24.38 -28.95 36.55
N ASN A 9 23.23 -28.84 35.87
CA ASN A 9 21.97 -28.30 36.40
C ASN A 9 21.50 -28.97 37.70
N VAL A 10 20.86 -28.21 38.60
CA VAL A 10 19.73 -28.67 39.45
C VAL A 10 18.79 -27.48 39.79
N ASN A 11 17.54 -27.60 39.32
CA ASN A 11 16.21 -27.19 39.86
C ASN A 11 15.95 -25.84 40.56
N ALA A 12 14.88 -25.17 40.09
CA ALA A 12 14.06 -24.19 40.84
C ALA A 12 13.25 -24.90 41.98
N PRO A 13 12.70 -24.21 43.02
CA PRO A 13 11.52 -23.33 42.86
C PRO A 13 11.37 -22.11 43.83
N GLN A 14 10.67 -21.09 43.32
CA GLN A 14 9.60 -20.22 43.87
C GLN A 14 9.58 -19.59 45.31
N LEU A 15 9.07 -18.34 45.28
CA LEU A 15 8.16 -17.63 46.21
C LEU A 15 8.75 -16.96 47.48
N TYR A 16 8.74 -15.62 47.53
CA TYR A 16 7.67 -14.80 48.14
C TYR A 16 8.00 -13.28 48.07
N THR A 17 7.03 -12.54 47.54
CA THR A 17 6.55 -11.18 47.90
C THR A 17 7.44 -10.19 48.67
N SER A 18 7.50 -8.94 48.20
CA SER A 18 6.67 -7.86 48.79
C SER A 18 6.95 -6.50 48.14
N VAL A 19 5.84 -5.82 47.82
CA VAL A 19 5.73 -4.38 47.53
C VAL A 19 5.65 -3.67 48.89
N PRO A 20 6.25 -2.48 49.08
CA PRO A 20 5.45 -1.25 49.01
C PRO A 20 6.10 -0.06 48.27
N LYS A 21 5.31 0.59 47.40
CA LYS A 21 5.32 2.04 47.04
C LYS A 21 4.79 2.87 48.24
N PRO A 22 4.59 4.22 48.22
CA PRO A 22 4.87 5.28 47.20
C PRO A 22 5.45 6.60 47.79
N SER A 23 5.79 7.58 46.95
CA SER A 23 5.14 8.93 46.92
C SER A 23 5.90 9.90 46.00
N LYS A 24 5.21 10.42 44.95
CA LYS A 24 4.75 11.83 44.74
C LYS A 24 5.91 12.76 44.32
N THR A 25 5.90 13.55 43.25
CA THR A 25 4.81 14.19 42.47
C THR A 25 5.44 14.92 41.26
N SER A 26 4.73 14.93 40.12
CA SER A 26 4.46 16.03 39.14
C SER A 26 5.60 16.99 38.71
N ARG A 27 5.72 17.51 37.49
CA ARG A 27 4.74 17.87 36.44
C ARG A 27 5.54 18.37 35.21
N ASP A 28 4.88 18.40 34.06
CA ASP A 28 5.28 18.92 32.76
C ASP A 28 6.00 20.29 32.77
N SER A 29 6.82 20.55 31.73
CA SER A 29 6.70 21.66 30.73
C SER A 29 8.04 21.85 29.96
N PRO A 30 8.16 22.70 28.91
CA PRO A 30 8.47 22.32 27.53
C PRO A 30 9.95 22.56 27.15
N HIS A 31 10.43 21.86 26.11
CA HIS A 31 11.76 22.13 25.53
C HIS A 31 11.81 23.54 24.92
N LYS A 32 12.50 24.47 25.61
CA LYS A 32 12.81 25.81 25.08
C LYS A 32 14.10 25.76 24.25
N ILE A 33 14.00 26.07 22.97
CA ILE A 33 15.12 26.42 22.10
C ILE A 33 15.70 27.76 22.60
N ARG A 34 16.99 27.78 22.95
CA ARG A 34 17.70 29.02 23.32
C ARG A 34 18.50 29.51 22.11
N TYR A 35 18.08 30.63 21.54
CA TYR A 35 18.88 31.40 20.59
C TYR A 35 19.95 32.18 21.35
N VAL A 36 21.17 32.21 20.80
CA VAL A 36 22.31 32.95 21.36
C VAL A 36 22.69 34.06 20.38
N GLU A 37 22.29 35.30 20.66
CA GLU A 37 22.82 36.48 19.98
C GLU A 37 24.13 36.91 20.62
N LYS A 38 25.17 37.18 19.80
CA LYS A 38 26.40 37.83 20.24
C LYS A 38 26.57 39.18 19.55
N SER A 39 26.63 40.24 20.35
CA SER A 39 26.92 41.62 19.95
C SER A 39 28.39 41.83 19.58
N SER A 40 28.63 42.64 18.55
CA SER A 40 29.92 42.96 17.93
C SER A 40 30.78 43.97 18.73
N SER A 41 32.11 43.86 18.66
CA SER A 41 32.99 44.91 18.12
C SER A 41 34.48 44.56 18.28
N LYS A 42 35.25 44.66 17.19
CA LYS A 42 36.55 45.36 17.12
C LYS A 42 37.17 45.20 15.73
N THR A 43 37.47 46.34 15.13
CA THR A 43 38.12 46.57 13.83
C THR A 43 39.61 46.26 13.87
N TYR A 44 40.15 45.56 12.87
CA TYR A 44 41.53 45.72 12.37
C TYR A 44 41.63 45.27 10.90
N ARG A 45 42.17 46.14 10.02
CA ARG A 45 42.43 45.87 8.59
C ARG A 45 43.66 44.96 8.40
N ARG A 46 43.57 43.96 7.51
CA ARG A 46 44.71 43.34 6.78
C ARG A 46 44.23 42.70 5.46
N MET A 47 44.92 42.99 4.35
CA MET A 47 44.84 42.26 3.06
C MET A 47 45.55 40.91 3.17
N ALA A 48 45.30 39.82 2.43
CA ALA A 48 44.24 39.31 1.55
C ALA A 48 44.48 37.79 1.43
N SER A 49 43.44 36.95 1.28
CA SER A 49 43.58 35.50 1.06
C SER A 49 42.48 34.99 0.13
N ARG A 50 42.79 34.00 -0.71
CA ARG A 50 41.86 33.30 -1.63
C ARG A 50 40.63 32.68 -0.93
N ASN A 51 40.53 32.76 0.39
CA ASN A 51 39.38 32.30 1.20
C ASN A 51 38.42 33.42 1.65
N HIS A 52 38.60 34.67 1.20
CA HIS A 52 37.71 35.79 1.50
C HIS A 52 36.86 36.16 0.28
N LEU A 53 35.81 35.36 0.02
CA LEU A 53 34.80 35.66 -1.00
C LEU A 53 33.78 36.73 -0.54
N GLY A 54 34.00 37.34 0.63
CA GLY A 54 33.08 38.32 1.21
C GLY A 54 31.71 37.74 1.54
N ARG A 55 30.74 38.63 1.67
CA ARG A 55 29.33 38.29 1.87
C ARG A 55 28.67 38.06 0.50
N ARG A 56 28.13 36.86 0.25
CA ARG A 56 27.47 36.48 -1.01
C ARG A 56 26.13 35.81 -0.76
N THR A 57 25.17 36.03 -1.66
CA THR A 57 23.84 35.41 -1.62
C THR A 57 23.69 34.39 -2.73
N TYR A 58 23.38 33.14 -2.40
CA TYR A 58 23.17 32.07 -3.38
C TYR A 58 22.12 31.07 -2.85
N GLY A 59 21.14 30.71 -3.67
CA GLY A 59 20.06 29.77 -3.25
C GLY A 59 19.26 30.23 -2.04
N GLY A 60 19.03 31.55 -1.90
CA GLY A 60 18.36 32.14 -0.74
C GLY A 60 19.16 32.07 0.56
N ARG A 61 20.46 31.73 0.53
CA ARG A 61 21.36 31.70 1.69
C ARG A 61 22.35 32.84 1.65
N ILE A 62 22.78 33.29 2.83
CA ILE A 62 23.83 34.30 3.00
C ILE A 62 25.10 33.62 3.51
N TYR A 63 26.11 33.55 2.64
CA TYR A 63 27.45 33.08 2.97
C TYR A 63 28.31 34.27 3.35
N ASP A 64 29.02 34.18 4.45
CA ASP A 64 29.90 35.26 4.92
C ASP A 64 31.18 34.64 5.46
N SER A 65 32.30 34.93 4.81
CA SER A 65 33.61 34.39 5.20
C SER A 65 34.13 34.93 6.55
N GLU A 66 33.64 36.11 6.96
CA GLU A 66 34.11 36.86 8.12
C GLU A 66 33.19 36.69 9.33
N HIS A 67 31.86 36.83 9.12
CA HIS A 67 30.86 36.77 10.19
C HIS A 67 30.08 35.45 10.23
N GLY A 68 30.21 34.59 9.22
CA GLY A 68 29.55 33.30 9.17
C GLY A 68 30.24 32.24 10.02
N THR A 69 29.45 31.37 10.65
CA THR A 69 29.94 30.17 11.33
C THR A 69 29.87 28.95 10.40
N THR A 70 30.77 27.99 10.56
CA THR A 70 30.86 26.83 9.66
C THR A 70 29.84 25.76 10.02
N CYS A 71 29.03 25.31 9.05
CA CYS A 71 28.22 24.11 9.19
C CYS A 71 29.08 22.86 8.91
N HIS A 72 28.95 21.83 9.75
CA HIS A 72 29.69 20.57 9.60
C HIS A 72 29.38 19.83 8.29
N GLN A 73 28.11 19.85 7.84
CA GLN A 73 27.67 19.09 6.66
C GLN A 73 28.13 19.74 5.35
N CYS A 74 27.69 20.98 5.09
CA CYS A 74 28.02 21.66 3.84
C CYS A 74 29.43 22.26 3.84
N ARG A 75 30.11 22.29 5.00
CA ARG A 75 31.43 22.90 5.23
C ARG A 75 31.49 24.38 4.82
N GLN A 76 30.34 25.04 4.69
CA GLN A 76 30.24 26.45 4.34
C GLN A 76 30.06 27.32 5.58
N LYS A 77 30.60 28.54 5.51
CA LYS A 77 30.33 29.60 6.50
C LYS A 77 29.08 30.37 6.11
N THR A 78 28.03 30.23 6.90
CA THR A 78 26.75 30.93 6.72
C THR A 78 26.44 31.74 7.98
N ILE A 79 25.68 32.82 7.83
CA ILE A 79 25.16 33.60 8.98
C ILE A 79 23.87 33.02 9.56
N GLU A 80 23.32 31.98 8.94
CA GLU A 80 22.15 31.25 9.44
C GLU A 80 22.42 30.62 10.81
N ASP A 81 21.36 30.52 11.60
CA ASP A 81 21.36 29.86 12.91
C ASP A 81 21.80 28.40 12.80
N LYS A 82 22.52 27.94 13.82
CA LYS A 82 23.08 26.59 13.87
C LYS A 82 22.69 25.87 15.14
N VAL A 83 22.35 24.60 14.98
CA VAL A 83 22.07 23.68 16.07
C VAL A 83 23.35 22.94 16.45
N GLN A 84 23.68 22.93 17.74
CA GLN A 84 24.82 22.20 18.29
C GLN A 84 24.41 20.78 18.69
N CYS A 85 25.25 19.80 18.38
CA CYS A 85 25.08 18.43 18.87
C CYS A 85 25.20 18.37 20.40
N THR A 86 24.26 17.68 21.05
CA THR A 86 24.20 17.56 22.52
C THR A 86 24.81 16.26 23.05
N ASN A 87 25.35 15.39 22.19
CA ASN A 87 25.98 14.15 22.62
C ASN A 87 27.28 14.40 23.38
N VAL A 88 27.49 13.61 24.44
CA VAL A 88 28.73 13.57 25.22
C VAL A 88 29.62 12.45 24.69
N LEU A 89 30.87 12.77 24.38
CA LEU A 89 31.88 11.82 23.91
C LEU A 89 32.43 10.99 25.08
N GLN A 90 33.15 9.92 24.78
CA GLN A 90 33.70 9.00 25.79
C GLN A 90 34.66 9.68 26.78
N ASP A 91 35.24 10.82 26.40
CA ASP A 91 36.12 11.65 27.22
C ASP A 91 35.36 12.67 28.10
N GLY A 92 34.02 12.64 28.10
CA GLY A 92 33.17 13.57 28.84
C GLY A 92 32.95 14.92 28.17
N SER A 93 33.52 15.17 26.98
CA SER A 93 33.36 16.43 26.25
C SER A 93 32.10 16.42 25.36
N LEU A 94 31.50 17.60 25.15
CA LEU A 94 30.37 17.75 24.23
C LEU A 94 30.83 17.71 22.77
N CYS A 95 30.04 17.06 21.93
CA CYS A 95 30.25 17.02 20.50
C CYS A 95 30.25 18.44 19.90
N LYS A 96 31.28 18.78 19.13
CA LYS A 96 31.47 20.11 18.53
C LYS A 96 30.78 20.28 17.17
N VAL A 97 29.97 19.31 16.76
CA VAL A 97 29.25 19.37 15.49
C VAL A 97 28.17 20.45 15.56
N MET A 98 28.26 21.41 14.64
CA MET A 98 27.28 22.47 14.43
C MET A 98 26.64 22.28 13.05
N MET A 99 25.32 22.28 12.96
CA MET A 99 24.59 22.14 11.70
C MET A 99 23.66 23.33 11.46
N ASP A 100 23.62 23.84 10.24
CA ASP A 100 22.56 24.78 9.85
C ASP A 100 21.23 24.04 9.72
N GLU A 101 20.13 24.75 9.90
CA GLU A 101 18.78 24.17 9.90
C GLU A 101 18.49 23.39 8.61
N ARG A 102 18.88 23.89 7.44
CA ARG A 102 18.64 23.20 6.16
C ARG A 102 19.44 21.90 6.02
N CYS A 103 20.69 21.84 6.51
CA CYS A 103 21.49 20.61 6.54
C CYS A 103 21.00 19.65 7.61
N LEU A 104 20.45 20.17 8.73
CA LEU A 104 19.84 19.37 9.78
C LEU A 104 18.54 18.73 9.27
N VAL A 105 17.64 19.53 8.66
CA VAL A 105 16.44 19.05 7.96
C VAL A 105 16.84 18.05 6.90
N GLY A 106 17.80 18.37 6.02
CA GLY A 106 18.31 17.44 5.01
C GLY A 106 18.94 16.15 5.57
N ARG A 107 19.28 16.07 6.86
CA ARG A 107 19.85 14.87 7.51
C ARG A 107 18.81 14.08 8.30
N ILE A 108 17.91 14.76 9.01
CA ILE A 108 16.75 14.16 9.70
C ILE A 108 15.80 13.58 8.65
N ASP A 109 15.58 14.31 7.56
CA ASP A 109 14.75 13.90 6.43
C ASP A 109 15.41 12.75 5.64
N LYS A 110 16.75 12.73 5.49
CA LYS A 110 17.49 11.58 4.92
C LYS A 110 17.47 10.30 5.78
N SER A 111 17.02 10.36 7.04
CA SER A 111 16.98 9.17 7.90
C SER A 111 15.75 8.29 7.70
N VAL A 112 14.74 8.78 6.95
CA VAL A 112 13.57 7.99 6.59
C VAL A 112 13.25 8.21 5.12
N ASN A 113 13.81 7.34 4.27
CA ASN A 113 13.44 7.25 2.86
C ASN A 113 12.07 6.57 2.79
N ASP A 114 10.99 7.35 2.64
CA ASP A 114 9.65 6.81 2.44
C ASP A 114 9.12 7.17 1.05
N ASP A 115 8.17 6.37 0.56
CA ASP A 115 7.62 6.50 -0.80
C ASP A 115 6.88 7.84 -0.97
N LEU A 116 6.25 8.34 0.09
CA LEU A 116 5.59 9.65 0.08
C LEU A 116 6.56 10.80 -0.17
N ARG A 117 7.78 10.74 0.40
CA ARG A 117 8.84 11.70 0.12
C ARG A 117 9.37 11.56 -1.30
N PHE A 118 9.46 10.34 -1.82
CA PHE A 118 9.82 10.12 -3.23
C PHE A 118 8.84 10.88 -4.14
N VAL A 119 7.52 10.68 -3.97
CA VAL A 119 6.52 11.41 -4.76
C VAL A 119 6.64 12.92 -4.60
N LYS A 120 6.82 13.43 -3.37
CA LYS A 120 7.02 14.88 -3.13
C LYS A 120 8.26 15.45 -3.81
N THR A 121 9.32 14.66 -3.93
CA THR A 121 10.58 15.11 -4.53
C THR A 121 10.43 15.35 -6.02
N TYR A 122 9.67 14.51 -6.71
CA TYR A 122 9.46 14.58 -8.16
C TYR A 122 8.18 15.32 -8.56
N LEU A 123 7.43 15.85 -7.59
CA LEU A 123 6.21 16.59 -7.88
C LEU A 123 6.55 18.04 -8.26
N PRO A 124 6.22 18.49 -9.48
CA PRO A 124 6.42 19.89 -9.87
C PRO A 124 5.64 20.84 -8.96
N GLU A 125 6.27 21.94 -8.51
CA GLU A 125 5.66 22.88 -7.55
C GLU A 125 4.29 23.41 -7.99
N LYS A 126 4.08 23.56 -9.31
CA LYS A 126 2.81 24.00 -9.90
C LYS A 126 1.61 23.09 -9.57
N PHE A 127 1.85 21.85 -9.16
CA PHE A 127 0.83 20.86 -8.83
C PHE A 127 0.66 20.64 -7.32
N ASN A 128 1.43 21.32 -6.47
CA ASN A 128 1.35 21.15 -5.01
C ASN A 128 -0.04 21.47 -4.43
N SER A 129 -0.81 22.34 -5.08
CA SER A 129 -2.18 22.67 -4.66
C SER A 129 -3.24 21.72 -5.23
N LEU A 130 -2.88 20.86 -6.18
CA LEU A 130 -3.79 19.95 -6.87
C LEU A 130 -3.67 18.50 -6.38
N ILE A 131 -2.56 18.15 -5.71
CA ILE A 131 -2.28 16.77 -5.29
C ILE A 131 -2.18 16.70 -3.77
N LYS A 132 -3.05 15.88 -3.18
CA LYS A 132 -3.05 15.53 -1.76
C LYS A 132 -2.28 14.22 -1.57
N LEU A 133 -1.28 14.24 -0.69
CA LEU A 133 -0.49 13.06 -0.33
C LEU A 133 -0.68 12.75 1.14
N GLU A 134 -1.12 11.53 1.44
CA GLU A 134 -1.36 11.07 2.80
C GLU A 134 -0.71 9.69 3.03
N SER A 135 -0.07 9.51 4.18
CA SER A 135 0.38 8.20 4.66
C SER A 135 -0.33 7.91 5.97
N LEU A 136 -1.22 6.90 5.96
CA LEU A 136 -2.07 6.59 7.11
C LEU A 136 -1.31 5.90 8.25
N TYR A 137 -0.32 5.08 7.90
CA TYR A 137 0.52 4.33 8.82
C TYR A 137 1.95 4.27 8.28
N LYS A 138 2.93 4.47 9.16
CA LYS A 138 4.35 4.48 8.83
C LYS A 138 5.15 3.83 9.95
N TYR A 139 6.12 3.00 9.58
CA TYR A 139 6.99 2.28 10.52
C TYR A 139 8.46 2.50 10.17
N GLU A 140 9.33 2.50 11.19
CA GLU A 140 10.77 2.77 11.00
C GLU A 140 11.53 1.59 10.39
N LYS A 141 11.09 0.36 10.65
CA LYS A 141 11.79 -0.84 10.19
C LYS A 141 11.46 -1.10 8.72
N ALA A 142 12.48 -1.17 7.87
CA ALA A 142 12.37 -1.54 6.45
C ALA A 142 12.16 -3.05 6.26
N VAL A 143 11.03 -3.55 6.75
CA VAL A 143 10.57 -4.94 6.65
C VAL A 143 9.07 -4.94 6.37
N SER A 144 8.49 -6.11 6.12
CA SER A 144 7.04 -6.23 5.89
C SER A 144 6.21 -5.72 7.09
N PRO A 145 5.01 -5.17 6.87
CA PRO A 145 4.24 -4.47 7.90
C PRO A 145 4.04 -5.27 9.20
N HIS A 146 3.75 -6.56 9.11
CA HIS A 146 3.58 -7.45 10.27
C HIS A 146 4.82 -7.60 11.17
N LEU A 147 6.03 -7.35 10.63
CA LEU A 147 7.29 -7.34 11.39
C LEU A 147 7.72 -5.93 11.80
N ALA A 148 7.31 -4.93 11.00
CA ALA A 148 7.69 -3.55 11.22
C ALA A 148 6.96 -2.93 12.42
N ILE A 149 5.73 -3.39 12.67
CA ILE A 149 4.90 -2.89 13.74
C ILE A 149 5.44 -3.18 15.14
N ASN A 150 5.28 -2.23 16.05
CA ASN A 150 5.48 -2.39 17.48
C ASN A 150 4.11 -2.43 18.18
N ASN A 151 4.00 -3.14 19.31
CA ASN A 151 2.74 -3.26 20.04
C ASN A 151 2.20 -1.89 20.52
N PRO A 152 0.86 -1.69 20.52
CA PRO A 152 -0.17 -2.66 20.13
C PRO A 152 -0.41 -2.73 18.61
N ILE A 153 -0.75 -3.93 18.12
CA ILE A 153 -1.15 -4.15 16.72
C ILE A 153 -2.59 -3.64 16.53
N PRO A 154 -2.85 -2.75 15.54
CA PRO A 154 -4.19 -2.26 15.26
C PRO A 154 -5.05 -3.39 14.70
N LYS A 155 -6.35 -3.35 14.99
CA LYS A 155 -7.29 -4.28 14.38
C LYS A 155 -7.52 -3.89 12.93
N ASP A 156 -7.75 -4.88 12.08
CA ASP A 156 -8.03 -4.67 10.66
C ASP A 156 -9.22 -3.71 10.45
N GLU A 157 -10.25 -3.81 11.28
CA GLU A 157 -11.41 -2.93 11.21
C GLU A 157 -11.06 -1.46 11.44
N ASP A 158 -10.18 -1.16 12.40
CA ASP A 158 -9.74 0.22 12.69
C ASP A 158 -8.94 0.79 11.51
N VAL A 159 -8.06 -0.02 10.92
CA VAL A 159 -7.26 0.36 9.75
C VAL A 159 -8.17 0.59 8.54
N LEU A 160 -9.11 -0.32 8.29
CA LEU A 160 -10.06 -0.24 7.19
C LEU A 160 -10.97 1.00 7.33
N ASN A 161 -11.47 1.28 8.53
CA ASN A 161 -12.29 2.47 8.79
C ASN A 161 -11.50 3.76 8.57
N LYS A 162 -10.21 3.79 8.94
CA LYS A 162 -9.34 4.94 8.64
C LYS A 162 -9.15 5.15 7.13
N ILE A 163 -8.94 4.06 6.38
CA ILE A 163 -8.84 4.11 4.91
C ILE A 163 -10.16 4.60 4.30
N LYS A 164 -11.30 4.02 4.70
CA LYS A 164 -12.64 4.45 4.25
C LYS A 164 -12.89 5.93 4.55
N GLY A 165 -12.46 6.41 5.72
CA GLY A 165 -12.54 7.83 6.10
C GLY A 165 -11.74 8.74 5.17
N SER A 166 -10.48 8.40 4.90
CA SER A 166 -9.62 9.16 3.97
C SER A 166 -10.18 9.17 2.54
N ILE A 167 -10.66 8.02 2.03
CA ILE A 167 -11.34 7.94 0.72
C ILE A 167 -12.58 8.83 0.69
N SER A 168 -13.40 8.81 1.75
CA SER A 168 -14.62 9.62 1.82
C SER A 168 -14.32 11.11 1.86
N GLU A 169 -13.26 11.53 2.56
CA GLU A 169 -12.80 12.91 2.58
C GLU A 169 -12.34 13.35 1.19
N SER A 170 -11.50 12.54 0.52
CA SER A 170 -11.07 12.80 -0.86
C SER A 170 -12.23 12.86 -1.85
N TYR A 171 -13.23 12.00 -1.71
CA TYR A 171 -14.44 12.04 -2.54
C TYR A 171 -15.21 13.36 -2.35
N ASN A 172 -15.42 13.79 -1.11
CA ASN A 172 -16.11 15.05 -0.83
C ASN A 172 -15.36 16.27 -1.38
N GLU A 173 -14.03 16.25 -1.33
CA GLU A 173 -13.18 17.27 -1.95
C GLU A 173 -13.30 17.24 -3.49
N SER A 174 -13.37 16.04 -4.09
CA SER A 174 -13.46 15.87 -5.54
C SER A 174 -14.81 16.25 -6.14
N LEU A 175 -15.87 16.43 -5.35
CA LEU A 175 -17.19 16.85 -5.86
C LEU A 175 -17.19 18.21 -6.58
N LYS A 176 -16.18 19.06 -6.32
CA LYS A 176 -16.08 20.39 -6.94
C LYS A 176 -15.47 20.34 -8.33
N ASP A 177 -14.32 19.67 -8.45
CA ASP A 177 -13.44 19.77 -9.62
C ASP A 177 -13.13 18.40 -10.24
N GLY A 178 -13.75 17.32 -9.75
CA GLY A 178 -13.37 15.95 -10.04
C GLY A 178 -12.09 15.53 -9.30
N GLY A 179 -11.70 14.27 -9.44
CA GLY A 179 -10.49 13.79 -8.80
C GLY A 179 -10.18 12.33 -9.13
N ARG A 180 -8.91 11.96 -8.93
CA ARG A 180 -8.45 10.58 -9.04
C ARG A 180 -7.78 10.19 -7.73
N LEU A 181 -8.16 9.04 -7.18
CA LEU A 181 -7.57 8.51 -5.95
C LEU A 181 -6.73 7.29 -6.28
N PHE A 182 -5.46 7.32 -5.88
CA PHE A 182 -4.57 6.17 -5.92
C PHE A 182 -4.31 5.70 -4.49
N LEU A 183 -4.63 4.43 -4.22
CA LEU A 183 -4.32 3.78 -2.96
C LEU A 183 -3.16 2.80 -3.19
N GLU A 184 -1.95 3.21 -2.80
CA GLU A 184 -0.77 2.36 -2.93
C GLU A 184 -0.73 1.32 -1.80
N THR A 185 -0.56 0.06 -2.18
CA THR A 185 -0.43 -1.06 -1.24
C THR A 185 1.02 -1.30 -0.83
N ALA A 186 1.26 -1.95 0.32
CA ALA A 186 2.61 -2.22 0.80
C ALA A 186 3.13 -3.62 0.40
N GLY A 187 4.18 -3.66 -0.44
CA GLY A 187 4.80 -4.91 -0.89
C GLY A 187 4.04 -5.61 -2.01
N GLY A 188 4.18 -6.94 -2.13
CA GLY A 188 3.49 -7.72 -3.15
C GLY A 188 2.05 -8.09 -2.76
N VAL A 189 1.26 -8.54 -3.75
CA VAL A 189 -0.19 -8.85 -3.66
C VAL A 189 -0.62 -9.63 -2.41
N ASN A 190 0.16 -10.63 -1.99
CA ASN A 190 -0.16 -11.46 -0.83
C ASN A 190 0.73 -11.17 0.39
N SER A 191 1.34 -9.98 0.46
CA SER A 191 2.11 -9.61 1.66
C SER A 191 1.15 -9.32 2.82
N PRO A 192 1.50 -9.73 4.04
CA PRO A 192 0.66 -9.49 5.22
C PRO A 192 0.68 -8.01 5.63
N ILE A 193 -0.48 -7.50 6.03
CA ILE A 193 -0.62 -6.21 6.73
C ILE A 193 -0.19 -6.35 8.19
N MET A 194 -0.32 -5.28 8.97
CA MET A 194 0.14 -5.19 10.37
C MET A 194 -0.35 -6.34 11.26
N SER A 195 -1.59 -6.79 11.08
CA SER A 195 -2.20 -7.90 11.83
C SER A 195 -1.73 -9.29 11.42
N GLY A 196 -1.02 -9.41 10.29
CA GLY A 196 -0.72 -10.69 9.64
C GLY A 196 -1.74 -11.10 8.57
N THR A 197 -2.91 -10.45 8.49
CA THR A 197 -3.88 -10.69 7.42
C THR A 197 -3.26 -10.40 6.06
N ILE A 198 -3.52 -11.25 5.07
CA ILE A 198 -3.03 -11.05 3.71
C ILE A 198 -3.72 -9.82 3.10
N GLN A 199 -2.95 -8.89 2.52
CA GLN A 199 -3.52 -7.61 2.07
C GLN A 199 -4.62 -7.76 1.00
N SER A 200 -4.49 -8.73 0.10
CA SER A 200 -5.52 -9.01 -0.91
C SER A 200 -6.84 -9.48 -0.28
N GLU A 201 -6.81 -10.06 0.92
CA GLU A 201 -8.03 -10.38 1.68
C GLU A 201 -8.52 -9.18 2.50
N PHE A 202 -7.59 -8.42 3.08
CA PHE A 202 -7.89 -7.21 3.85
C PHE A 202 -8.65 -6.16 3.03
N TYR A 203 -8.17 -5.86 1.82
CA TYR A 203 -8.78 -4.86 0.95
C TYR A 203 -10.07 -5.34 0.26
N ARG A 204 -10.48 -6.59 0.45
CA ARG A 204 -11.63 -7.17 -0.26
C ARG A 204 -12.95 -6.50 0.10
N ALA A 205 -13.01 -5.91 1.30
CA ALA A 205 -14.14 -5.10 1.74
C ALA A 205 -14.32 -3.83 0.91
N LEU A 206 -13.27 -3.31 0.27
CA LEU A 206 -13.35 -2.15 -0.64
C LEU A 206 -13.55 -2.56 -2.10
N ARG A 207 -12.97 -3.72 -2.49
CA ARG A 207 -12.98 -4.26 -3.87
C ARG A 207 -12.69 -3.20 -4.95
N LEU A 208 -11.73 -2.31 -4.67
CA LEU A 208 -11.31 -1.30 -5.65
C LEU A 208 -10.64 -1.98 -6.87
N PRO A 209 -10.79 -1.42 -8.07
CA PRO A 209 -10.06 -1.91 -9.25
C PRO A 209 -8.55 -1.74 -9.07
N ILE A 210 -7.77 -2.64 -9.67
CA ILE A 210 -6.31 -2.76 -9.44
C ILE A 210 -5.52 -2.41 -10.69
N ILE A 211 -4.48 -1.59 -10.50
CA ILE A 211 -3.36 -1.48 -11.45
C ILE A 211 -2.29 -2.48 -10.98
N LEU A 212 -2.04 -3.53 -11.75
CA LEU A 212 -1.02 -4.52 -11.39
C LEU A 212 0.33 -4.14 -11.99
N VAL A 213 1.31 -3.84 -11.14
CA VAL A 213 2.70 -3.64 -11.58
C VAL A 213 3.41 -5.00 -11.60
N GLY A 214 3.72 -5.49 -12.80
CA GLY A 214 4.38 -6.77 -13.02
C GLY A 214 5.91 -6.72 -12.93
N ASP A 215 6.55 -7.88 -12.88
CA ASP A 215 8.00 -8.00 -12.86
C ASP A 215 8.57 -8.26 -14.27
N SER A 216 9.45 -7.36 -14.69
CA SER A 216 10.07 -7.39 -16.03
C SER A 216 11.44 -8.08 -16.05
N ASN A 217 11.83 -8.72 -14.95
CA ASN A 217 13.08 -9.47 -14.82
C ASN A 217 12.90 -10.97 -15.11
N LEU A 218 14.01 -11.72 -15.01
CA LEU A 218 14.00 -13.17 -15.11
C LEU A 218 13.09 -13.79 -14.02
N GLY A 219 12.16 -14.65 -14.43
CA GLY A 219 11.14 -15.24 -13.55
C GLY A 219 9.89 -14.37 -13.37
N GLY A 220 9.93 -13.11 -13.82
CA GLY A 220 8.86 -12.14 -13.60
C GLY A 220 7.53 -12.47 -14.30
N ILE A 221 7.55 -13.24 -15.40
CA ILE A 221 6.32 -13.75 -16.05
C ILE A 221 5.49 -14.58 -15.06
N SER A 222 6.12 -15.55 -14.41
CA SER A 222 5.45 -16.43 -13.45
C SER A 222 4.92 -15.65 -12.24
N THR A 223 5.75 -14.77 -11.69
CA THR A 223 5.38 -13.90 -10.56
C THR A 223 4.18 -13.02 -10.91
N THR A 224 4.16 -12.45 -12.10
CA THR A 224 3.09 -11.55 -12.57
C THR A 224 1.78 -12.32 -12.76
N ILE A 225 1.81 -13.47 -13.45
CA ILE A 225 0.62 -14.31 -13.67
C ILE A 225 0.08 -14.83 -12.33
N SER A 226 0.95 -15.32 -11.43
CA SER A 226 0.53 -15.81 -10.10
C SER A 226 -0.09 -14.70 -9.25
N SER A 227 0.40 -13.47 -9.39
CA SER A 227 -0.15 -12.28 -8.71
C SER A 227 -1.51 -11.90 -9.28
N TYR A 228 -1.67 -11.91 -10.60
CA TYR A 228 -2.94 -11.72 -11.29
C TYR A 228 -3.97 -12.77 -10.84
N GLU A 229 -3.64 -14.06 -10.89
CA GLU A 229 -4.54 -15.14 -10.46
C GLU A 229 -4.94 -15.00 -8.98
N SER A 230 -3.99 -14.62 -8.11
CA SER A 230 -4.27 -14.40 -6.68
C SER A 230 -5.28 -13.29 -6.41
N LEU A 231 -5.26 -12.23 -7.22
CA LEU A 231 -6.22 -11.12 -7.17
C LEU A 231 -7.57 -11.55 -7.77
N THR A 232 -7.56 -12.21 -8.93
CA THR A 232 -8.77 -12.71 -9.61
C THR A 232 -9.54 -13.70 -8.74
N LEU A 233 -8.84 -14.63 -8.05
CA LEU A 233 -9.45 -15.57 -7.08
C LEU A 233 -10.13 -14.87 -5.90
N ARG A 234 -9.80 -13.61 -5.63
CA ARG A 234 -10.43 -12.78 -4.59
C ARG A 234 -11.49 -11.86 -5.16
N GLY A 235 -11.71 -11.84 -6.47
CA GLY A 235 -12.75 -11.04 -7.13
C GLY A 235 -12.38 -9.57 -7.35
N TYR A 236 -11.09 -9.28 -7.52
CA TYR A 236 -10.64 -7.96 -7.99
C TYR A 236 -10.67 -7.89 -9.50
N ASP A 237 -11.01 -6.71 -10.01
CA ASP A 237 -10.92 -6.37 -11.42
C ASP A 237 -9.57 -5.69 -11.69
N ILE A 238 -8.87 -6.13 -12.74
CA ILE A 238 -7.53 -5.65 -13.09
C ILE A 238 -7.60 -5.06 -14.50
N PRO A 239 -8.04 -3.80 -14.68
CA PRO A 239 -8.15 -3.20 -16.00
C PRO A 239 -6.80 -2.98 -16.70
N THR A 240 -5.72 -2.87 -15.93
CA THR A 240 -4.41 -2.51 -16.48
C THR A 240 -3.28 -3.21 -15.75
N LEU A 241 -2.28 -3.63 -16.53
CA LEU A 241 -1.05 -4.22 -16.05
C LEU A 241 0.15 -3.46 -16.62
N LEU A 242 1.00 -2.96 -15.74
CA LEU A 242 2.18 -2.17 -16.09
C LEU A 242 3.44 -3.03 -16.00
N LEU A 243 4.27 -3.01 -17.04
CA LEU A 243 5.55 -3.69 -17.08
C LEU A 243 6.60 -2.75 -17.66
N PHE A 244 7.84 -2.86 -17.20
CA PHE A 244 8.94 -2.20 -17.88
C PHE A 244 9.28 -2.93 -19.19
N ASN A 245 9.60 -2.14 -20.21
CA ASN A 245 10.19 -2.60 -21.45
C ASN A 245 11.65 -2.96 -21.21
N ASN A 246 11.86 -4.17 -20.67
CA ASN A 246 13.18 -4.75 -20.51
C ASN A 246 13.58 -5.48 -21.80
N GLU A 247 14.39 -4.84 -22.64
CA GLU A 247 14.84 -5.37 -23.95
C GLU A 247 15.49 -6.75 -23.87
N ARG A 248 16.07 -7.11 -22.72
CA ARG A 248 16.71 -8.42 -22.53
C ARG A 248 15.71 -9.56 -22.43
N TYR A 249 14.58 -9.33 -21.75
CA TYR A 249 13.62 -10.38 -21.42
C TYR A 249 12.30 -10.25 -22.20
N ASN A 250 11.89 -9.04 -22.54
CA ASN A 250 10.66 -8.73 -23.26
C ASN A 250 9.41 -9.40 -22.66
N ASN A 251 9.33 -9.49 -21.32
CA ASN A 251 8.22 -10.15 -20.61
C ASN A 251 6.85 -9.60 -21.02
N HIS A 252 6.76 -8.29 -21.29
CA HIS A 252 5.52 -7.63 -21.71
C HIS A 252 4.92 -8.24 -22.98
N LEU A 253 5.73 -8.64 -23.96
CA LEU A 253 5.24 -9.27 -25.20
C LEU A 253 4.58 -10.63 -24.94
N PHE A 254 5.19 -11.44 -24.08
CA PHE A 254 4.62 -12.74 -23.71
C PHE A 254 3.32 -12.56 -22.91
N ILE A 255 3.32 -11.66 -21.94
CA ILE A 255 2.17 -11.42 -21.06
C ILE A 255 0.98 -10.86 -21.86
N GLU A 256 1.23 -9.91 -22.75
CA GLU A 256 0.21 -9.38 -23.66
C GLU A 256 -0.39 -10.48 -24.55
N LYS A 257 0.47 -11.30 -25.18
CA LYS A 257 0.02 -12.45 -25.97
C LYS A 257 -0.81 -13.42 -25.12
N TYR A 258 -0.33 -13.76 -23.92
CA TYR A 258 -1.00 -14.68 -23.02
C TYR A 258 -2.42 -14.23 -22.68
N PHE A 259 -2.61 -12.95 -22.32
CA PHE A 259 -3.93 -12.43 -21.99
C PHE A 259 -4.84 -12.27 -23.22
N ASN A 260 -4.30 -11.94 -24.39
CA ASN A 260 -5.07 -11.86 -25.63
C ASN A 260 -5.53 -13.23 -26.15
N GLU A 261 -4.76 -14.29 -25.95
CA GLU A 261 -5.10 -15.64 -26.41
C GLU A 261 -5.99 -16.42 -25.42
N ASN A 262 -5.89 -16.14 -24.12
CA ASN A 262 -6.62 -16.85 -23.05
C ASN A 262 -7.82 -16.06 -22.52
N GLN A 263 -8.46 -15.27 -23.38
CA GLN A 263 -9.61 -14.45 -22.98
C GLN A 263 -10.75 -15.32 -22.46
N ASN A 264 -11.13 -15.10 -21.21
CA ASN A 264 -12.39 -15.58 -20.68
C ASN A 264 -13.39 -14.41 -20.76
N SER A 265 -14.50 -14.58 -21.48
CA SER A 265 -15.48 -13.51 -21.70
C SER A 265 -16.09 -12.95 -20.41
N SER A 266 -15.97 -13.69 -19.30
CA SER A 266 -16.49 -13.28 -17.98
C SER A 266 -15.45 -12.61 -17.09
N ILE A 267 -14.17 -12.52 -17.51
CA ILE A 267 -13.08 -11.92 -16.73
C ILE A 267 -12.46 -10.79 -17.55
N ILE A 268 -12.25 -9.64 -16.91
CA ILE A 268 -11.62 -8.49 -17.55
C ILE A 268 -10.20 -8.87 -17.98
N THR A 269 -9.91 -8.67 -19.26
CA THR A 269 -8.56 -8.84 -19.80
C THR A 269 -7.79 -7.53 -19.58
N PRO A 270 -6.67 -7.54 -18.85
CA PRO A 270 -5.92 -6.32 -18.57
C PRO A 270 -5.27 -5.78 -19.85
N LYS A 271 -5.36 -4.45 -20.05
CA LYS A 271 -4.52 -3.78 -21.06
C LYS A 271 -3.09 -3.70 -20.55
N ILE A 272 -2.14 -4.17 -21.36
CA ILE A 272 -0.72 -4.17 -21.00
C ILE A 272 -0.09 -2.86 -21.49
N PHE A 273 0.64 -2.19 -20.60
CA PHE A 273 1.44 -1.02 -20.98
C PHE A 273 2.93 -1.27 -20.71
N PRO A 274 3.77 -1.26 -21.77
CA PRO A 274 5.21 -1.24 -21.62
C PRO A 274 5.69 0.17 -21.29
N ILE A 275 6.36 0.33 -20.15
CA ILE A 275 6.98 1.59 -19.70
C ILE A 275 8.49 1.50 -19.92
N SER A 276 9.16 2.56 -20.35
CA SER A 276 10.62 2.50 -20.48
C SER A 276 11.29 2.22 -19.13
N LEU A 277 12.46 1.57 -19.12
CA LEU A 277 13.20 1.39 -17.87
C LEU A 277 13.67 2.75 -17.33
N PRO A 278 13.57 3.00 -16.01
CA PRO A 278 14.13 4.20 -15.43
C PRO A 278 15.67 4.22 -15.59
N PRO A 279 16.29 5.40 -15.64
CA PRO A 279 17.74 5.51 -15.72
C PRO A 279 18.41 4.85 -14.50
N PRO A 280 19.63 4.30 -14.64
CA PRO A 280 20.39 3.80 -13.51
C PRO A 280 20.62 4.91 -12.48
N LYS A 281 20.53 4.55 -11.20
CA LYS A 281 20.76 5.49 -10.10
C LYS A 281 22.13 6.16 -10.22
N SER A 282 22.16 7.49 -10.18
CA SER A 282 23.38 8.28 -10.20
C SER A 282 24.03 8.35 -8.82
N GLU A 283 25.36 8.41 -8.75
CA GLU A 283 26.09 8.64 -7.49
C GLU A 283 25.88 10.06 -6.95
N ASN A 284 25.50 11.01 -7.81
CA ASN A 284 25.24 12.38 -7.43
C ASN A 284 23.73 12.63 -7.36
N ASP A 285 23.25 12.97 -6.15
CA ASP A 285 21.83 13.23 -5.84
C ASP A 285 21.16 14.20 -6.83
N LEU A 286 21.86 15.25 -7.30
CA LEU A 286 21.28 16.25 -8.21
C LEU A 286 21.09 15.70 -9.63
N SER A 287 22.05 14.92 -10.12
CA SER A 287 21.90 14.28 -11.43
C SER A 287 20.94 13.10 -11.40
N ASP A 288 20.81 12.42 -10.25
CA ASP A 288 19.80 11.37 -10.03
C ASP A 288 18.39 11.95 -10.15
N VAL A 289 18.13 13.06 -9.43
CA VAL A 289 16.84 13.75 -9.49
C VAL A 289 16.53 14.22 -10.90
N LYS A 290 17.48 14.90 -11.56
CA LYS A 290 17.29 15.40 -12.93
C LYS A 290 17.03 14.26 -13.93
N GLY A 291 17.75 13.14 -13.80
CA GLY A 291 17.56 11.99 -14.67
C GLY A 291 16.17 11.37 -14.53
N LEU A 292 15.64 11.32 -13.30
CA LEU A 292 14.28 10.83 -13.06
C LEU A 292 13.20 11.83 -13.50
N GLU A 293 13.42 13.15 -13.36
CA GLU A 293 12.53 14.17 -13.94
C GLU A 293 12.42 14.01 -15.46
N GLU A 294 13.57 13.93 -16.16
CA GLU A 294 13.61 13.71 -17.61
C GLU A 294 12.93 12.39 -18.02
N TYR A 295 13.07 11.34 -17.19
CA TYR A 295 12.41 10.06 -17.40
C TYR A 295 10.89 10.16 -17.28
N PHE A 296 10.36 10.85 -16.26
CA PHE A 296 8.91 11.05 -16.13
C PHE A 296 8.36 11.89 -17.28
N ASP A 297 9.05 12.98 -17.65
CA ASP A 297 8.67 13.80 -18.81
C ASP A 297 8.65 12.98 -20.11
N SER A 298 9.63 12.08 -20.31
CA SER A 298 9.68 11.22 -21.50
C SER A 298 8.55 10.18 -21.56
N ASN A 299 7.91 9.87 -20.43
CA ASN A 299 6.80 8.92 -20.32
C ASN A 299 5.44 9.61 -20.15
N ASP A 300 5.36 10.94 -20.20
CA ASP A 300 4.11 11.68 -19.93
C ASP A 300 2.95 11.23 -20.84
N GLU A 301 3.21 11.02 -22.14
CA GLU A 301 2.21 10.50 -23.07
C GLU A 301 1.79 9.05 -22.78
N ASN A 302 2.72 8.19 -22.31
CA ASN A 302 2.38 6.84 -21.88
C ASN A 302 1.47 6.86 -20.64
N PHE A 303 1.77 7.72 -19.66
CA PHE A 303 0.94 7.88 -18.47
C PHE A 303 -0.43 8.46 -18.81
N LYS A 304 -0.53 9.43 -19.72
CA LYS A 304 -1.83 9.93 -20.22
C LYS A 304 -2.67 8.82 -20.86
N ALA A 305 -2.05 7.96 -21.68
CA ALA A 305 -2.74 6.83 -22.30
C ALA A 305 -3.24 5.80 -21.26
N ILE A 306 -2.45 5.55 -20.21
CA ILE A 306 -2.86 4.69 -19.07
C ILE A 306 -4.06 5.30 -18.37
N ILE A 307 -4.00 6.58 -18.01
CA ILE A 307 -5.10 7.27 -17.32
C ILE A 307 -6.36 7.25 -18.16
N SER A 308 -6.28 7.58 -19.45
CA SER A 308 -7.43 7.53 -20.36
C SER A 308 -8.05 6.13 -20.45
N THR A 309 -7.24 5.07 -20.43
CA THR A 309 -7.75 3.68 -20.41
C THR A 309 -8.47 3.36 -19.11
N LEU A 310 -7.94 3.82 -17.96
CA LEU A 310 -8.57 3.60 -16.66
C LEU A 310 -9.90 4.34 -16.54
N GLU A 311 -9.98 5.56 -17.08
CA GLU A 311 -11.21 6.35 -17.14
C GLU A 311 -12.25 5.69 -18.05
N GLU A 312 -11.86 5.31 -19.27
CA GLU A 312 -12.73 4.59 -20.19
C GLU A 312 -13.27 3.30 -19.56
N TRP A 313 -12.42 2.52 -18.87
CA TRP A 313 -12.86 1.32 -18.17
C TRP A 313 -13.85 1.64 -17.04
N HIS A 314 -13.58 2.69 -16.27
CA HIS A 314 -14.44 3.13 -15.17
C HIS A 314 -15.81 3.56 -15.69
N ASP A 315 -15.85 4.39 -16.73
CA ASP A 315 -17.09 4.84 -17.37
C ASP A 315 -17.87 3.64 -17.92
N ASN A 316 -17.20 2.72 -18.62
CA ASN A 316 -17.83 1.50 -19.14
C ASN A 316 -18.42 0.62 -18.02
N ARG A 317 -17.76 0.54 -16.87
CA ARG A 317 -18.30 -0.19 -15.70
C ARG A 317 -19.59 0.46 -15.20
N PHE A 318 -19.62 1.78 -15.02
CA PHE A 318 -20.81 2.46 -14.52
C PHE A 318 -21.95 2.49 -15.54
N ASN A 319 -21.65 2.72 -16.82
CA ASN A 319 -22.60 2.58 -17.92
C ASN A 319 -23.24 1.18 -17.92
N ARG A 320 -22.44 0.13 -17.66
CA ARG A 320 -22.98 -1.23 -17.56
C ARG A 320 -23.94 -1.38 -16.38
N LEU A 321 -23.60 -0.81 -15.21
CA LEU A 321 -24.46 -0.84 -14.02
C LEU A 321 -25.77 -0.08 -14.26
N ASP A 322 -25.74 1.07 -14.92
CA ASP A 322 -26.93 1.85 -15.31
C ASP A 322 -27.89 1.05 -16.18
N GLU A 323 -27.35 0.29 -17.14
CA GLU A 323 -28.17 -0.50 -18.07
C GLU A 323 -28.71 -1.81 -17.46
N MET A 324 -28.18 -2.26 -16.31
CA MET A 324 -28.44 -3.61 -15.80
C MET A 324 -29.90 -3.84 -15.42
N GLU A 325 -30.55 -2.85 -14.81
CA GLU A 325 -31.95 -2.96 -14.38
C GLU A 325 -32.89 -3.17 -15.57
N GLU A 326 -32.85 -2.27 -16.55
CA GLU A 326 -33.75 -2.31 -17.70
C GLU A 326 -33.50 -3.56 -18.54
N LYS A 327 -32.23 -3.92 -18.79
CA LYS A 327 -31.90 -5.17 -19.47
C LYS A 327 -32.39 -6.38 -18.71
N ALA A 328 -32.31 -6.38 -17.38
CA ALA A 328 -32.80 -7.51 -16.59
C ALA A 328 -34.32 -7.68 -16.69
N LYS A 329 -35.09 -6.58 -16.63
CA LYS A 329 -36.55 -6.60 -16.83
C LYS A 329 -36.94 -7.16 -18.21
N GLU A 330 -36.15 -6.85 -19.24
CA GLU A 330 -36.40 -7.30 -20.61
C GLU A 330 -36.10 -8.80 -20.81
N ILE A 331 -34.96 -9.30 -20.29
CA ILE A 331 -34.43 -10.61 -20.70
C ILE A 331 -34.51 -11.69 -19.60
N VAL A 332 -34.72 -11.32 -18.34
CA VAL A 332 -34.65 -12.26 -17.21
C VAL A 332 -36.04 -12.74 -16.81
N TRP A 333 -36.20 -14.06 -16.76
CA TRP A 333 -37.36 -14.69 -16.12
C TRP A 333 -37.06 -15.01 -14.66
N TRP A 334 -37.45 -14.11 -13.74
CA TRP A 334 -37.26 -14.34 -12.31
C TRP A 334 -38.24 -15.41 -11.76
N PRO A 335 -37.76 -16.37 -10.96
CA PRO A 335 -38.63 -17.34 -10.30
C PRO A 335 -39.44 -16.65 -9.18
N PHE A 336 -40.69 -17.09 -8.97
CA PHE A 336 -41.59 -16.56 -7.93
C PHE A 336 -41.88 -15.05 -7.99
N THR A 337 -41.61 -14.39 -9.12
CA THR A 337 -41.84 -12.96 -9.31
C THR A 337 -42.96 -12.75 -10.33
N GLN A 338 -43.94 -11.91 -9.98
CA GLN A 338 -44.91 -11.42 -10.97
C GLN A 338 -44.28 -10.23 -11.70
N HIS A 339 -43.83 -10.44 -12.94
CA HIS A 339 -43.07 -9.45 -13.72
C HIS A 339 -43.79 -8.12 -13.89
N ASP A 340 -45.10 -8.13 -14.11
CA ASP A 340 -45.90 -6.90 -14.27
C ASP A 340 -45.94 -6.00 -13.01
N LYS A 341 -45.45 -6.50 -11.87
CA LYS A 341 -45.42 -5.81 -10.58
C LYS A 341 -44.01 -5.48 -10.08
N VAL A 342 -42.99 -5.66 -10.92
CA VAL A 342 -41.62 -5.32 -10.56
C VAL A 342 -41.39 -3.83 -10.76
N ASP A 343 -41.42 -3.07 -9.66
CA ASP A 343 -41.21 -1.62 -9.71
C ASP A 343 -39.73 -1.25 -9.94
N GLY A 344 -38.80 -2.03 -9.37
CA GLY A 344 -37.37 -1.79 -9.49
C GLY A 344 -36.53 -3.05 -9.32
N VAL A 345 -35.30 -3.02 -9.82
CA VAL A 345 -34.34 -4.14 -9.73
C VAL A 345 -33.17 -3.74 -8.86
N ASN A 346 -32.86 -4.56 -7.83
CA ASN A 346 -31.65 -4.36 -7.05
C ASN A 346 -30.42 -4.78 -7.88
N VAL A 347 -29.70 -3.80 -8.43
CA VAL A 347 -28.45 -4.02 -9.18
C VAL A 347 -27.31 -4.27 -8.19
N ILE A 348 -26.78 -5.50 -8.16
CA ILE A 348 -25.70 -5.90 -7.24
C ILE A 348 -24.37 -5.92 -8.01
N ASP A 349 -23.40 -5.10 -7.58
CA ASP A 349 -22.02 -5.11 -8.13
C ASP A 349 -21.20 -6.26 -7.54
N SER A 350 -21.29 -6.47 -6.23
CA SER A 350 -20.54 -7.50 -5.54
C SER A 350 -21.12 -7.82 -4.16
N ALA A 351 -20.56 -8.81 -3.49
CA ALA A 351 -20.90 -9.15 -2.11
C ALA A 351 -19.66 -9.62 -1.34
N TYR A 352 -19.64 -9.39 -0.03
CA TYR A 352 -18.56 -9.82 0.87
C TYR A 352 -19.05 -9.94 2.31
N LYS A 353 -18.73 -11.06 2.97
CA LYS A 353 -19.31 -11.42 4.29
C LYS A 353 -20.84 -11.35 4.20
N ASP A 354 -21.51 -10.65 5.10
CA ASP A 354 -22.97 -10.60 5.11
C ASP A 354 -23.55 -9.40 4.35
N LEU A 355 -22.70 -8.70 3.57
CA LEU A 355 -23.06 -7.47 2.88
C LEU A 355 -23.11 -7.66 1.35
N LEU A 356 -24.12 -7.05 0.73
CA LEU A 356 -24.24 -6.81 -0.69
C LEU A 356 -23.81 -5.37 -0.99
N ILE A 357 -23.10 -5.17 -2.10
CA ILE A 357 -22.76 -3.87 -2.65
C ILE A 357 -23.71 -3.61 -3.82
N SER A 358 -24.71 -2.77 -3.57
CA SER A 358 -25.74 -2.43 -4.55
C SER A 358 -25.45 -1.10 -5.23
N TYR A 359 -25.69 -1.03 -6.53
CA TYR A 359 -25.72 0.20 -7.30
C TYR A 359 -27.06 0.92 -7.09
N LYS A 360 -27.01 2.24 -6.97
CA LYS A 360 -28.17 3.12 -6.78
C LYS A 360 -28.12 4.27 -7.79
N ASP A 361 -29.29 4.83 -8.11
CA ASP A 361 -29.55 5.82 -9.17
C ASP A 361 -28.65 7.08 -9.23
N ASP A 362 -27.84 7.35 -8.20
CA ASP A 362 -26.88 8.47 -8.13
C ASP A 362 -25.43 8.06 -8.46
N SER A 363 -25.22 7.02 -9.27
CA SER A 363 -23.89 6.45 -9.55
C SER A 363 -23.11 6.03 -8.31
N ASN A 364 -23.80 5.69 -7.22
CA ASN A 364 -23.20 5.39 -5.94
C ASN A 364 -23.41 3.91 -5.56
N LEU A 365 -22.33 3.30 -5.07
CA LEU A 365 -22.37 1.96 -4.49
C LEU A 365 -22.66 2.05 -3.00
N GLY A 366 -23.63 1.27 -2.53
CA GLY A 366 -24.03 1.22 -1.12
C GLY A 366 -23.98 -0.19 -0.55
N GLU A 367 -23.57 -0.29 0.71
CA GLU A 367 -23.63 -1.54 1.47
C GLU A 367 -25.07 -1.80 1.94
N THR A 368 -25.56 -3.02 1.77
CA THR A 368 -26.82 -3.50 2.34
C THR A 368 -26.61 -4.88 2.96
N PHE A 369 -27.25 -5.15 4.10
CA PHE A 369 -27.16 -6.45 4.75
C PHE A 369 -28.06 -7.47 4.03
N ASP A 370 -27.53 -8.65 3.72
CA ASP A 370 -28.30 -9.75 3.11
C ASP A 370 -29.16 -10.47 4.16
N GLY A 371 -30.26 -9.82 4.56
CA GLY A 371 -31.20 -10.39 5.54
C GLY A 371 -31.95 -11.63 5.06
N SER A 372 -31.97 -11.87 3.74
CA SER A 372 -32.57 -13.07 3.15
C SER A 372 -31.64 -14.27 3.11
N ALA A 373 -30.36 -14.04 3.42
CA ALA A 373 -29.27 -15.00 3.23
C ALA A 373 -29.27 -15.59 1.81
N SER A 374 -29.55 -14.77 0.80
CA SER A 374 -29.72 -15.15 -0.60
C SER A 374 -30.50 -16.45 -0.75
N TRP A 375 -31.74 -16.44 -0.26
CA TRP A 375 -32.65 -17.60 -0.24
C TRP A 375 -32.18 -18.72 0.71
N TRP A 376 -31.80 -18.35 1.94
CA TRP A 376 -31.37 -19.28 2.99
C TRP A 376 -30.14 -20.12 2.63
N THR A 377 -29.34 -19.69 1.66
CA THR A 377 -28.13 -20.40 1.22
C THR A 377 -26.86 -19.87 1.88
N GLN A 378 -26.85 -18.59 2.26
CA GLN A 378 -25.68 -17.96 2.89
C GLN A 378 -25.55 -18.38 4.36
N GLY A 379 -24.43 -19.03 4.67
CA GLY A 379 -24.06 -19.39 6.04
C GLY A 379 -22.59 -19.15 6.40
N LEU A 380 -21.72 -18.93 5.41
CA LEU A 380 -20.28 -18.65 5.59
C LEU A 380 -19.88 -17.25 5.10
N GLY A 381 -20.88 -16.42 4.77
CA GLY A 381 -20.73 -15.13 4.12
C GLY A 381 -20.33 -15.23 2.63
N HIS A 382 -20.60 -14.14 1.92
CA HIS A 382 -20.25 -13.92 0.52
C HIS A 382 -18.74 -13.75 0.31
N GLY A 383 -18.24 -14.15 -0.85
CA GLY A 383 -16.85 -13.90 -1.28
C GLY A 383 -15.78 -14.55 -0.40
N ASN A 384 -16.05 -15.72 0.18
CA ASN A 384 -15.12 -16.46 1.04
C ASN A 384 -13.94 -17.03 0.24
N SER A 385 -12.73 -16.49 0.45
CA SER A 385 -11.53 -16.87 -0.32
C SER A 385 -11.16 -18.35 -0.21
N LYS A 386 -11.44 -19.00 0.93
CA LYS A 386 -11.17 -20.43 1.12
C LYS A 386 -12.08 -21.27 0.24
N LEU A 387 -13.38 -20.97 0.22
CA LEU A 387 -14.34 -21.66 -0.66
C LEU A 387 -14.00 -21.44 -2.12
N THR A 388 -13.66 -20.21 -2.52
CA THR A 388 -13.25 -19.93 -3.90
C THR A 388 -12.03 -20.75 -4.29
N LEU A 389 -10.98 -20.78 -3.47
CA LEU A 389 -9.77 -21.55 -3.76
C LEU A 389 -10.06 -23.06 -3.83
N THR A 390 -10.87 -23.60 -2.91
CA THR A 390 -11.28 -25.01 -2.93
C THR A 390 -12.08 -25.34 -4.19
N ALA A 391 -13.01 -24.47 -4.59
CA ALA A 391 -13.80 -24.65 -5.80
C ALA A 391 -12.92 -24.57 -7.07
N SER A 392 -11.99 -23.62 -7.15
CA SER A 392 -11.04 -23.50 -8.26
C SER A 392 -10.14 -24.73 -8.36
N TYR A 393 -9.62 -25.23 -7.23
CA TYR A 393 -8.85 -26.47 -7.19
C TYR A 393 -9.67 -27.66 -7.68
N ALA A 394 -10.90 -27.83 -7.19
CA ALA A 394 -11.78 -28.92 -7.61
C ALA A 394 -12.11 -28.84 -9.11
N SER A 395 -12.38 -27.63 -9.62
CA SER A 395 -12.60 -27.39 -11.05
C SER A 395 -11.39 -27.76 -11.89
N GLY A 396 -10.19 -27.35 -11.49
CA GLY A 396 -8.95 -27.67 -12.22
C GLY A 396 -8.56 -29.15 -12.15
N ARG A 397 -8.88 -29.85 -11.05
CA ARG A 397 -8.54 -31.25 -10.86
C ARG A 397 -9.57 -32.22 -11.47
N TYR A 398 -10.85 -31.92 -11.34
CA TYR A 398 -11.93 -32.85 -11.64
C TYR A 398 -12.88 -32.35 -12.73
N GLY A 399 -13.12 -31.04 -12.83
CA GLY A 399 -14.23 -30.53 -13.62
C GLY A 399 -15.55 -31.18 -13.21
N HIS A 400 -16.30 -31.69 -14.18
CA HIS A 400 -17.47 -32.52 -13.93
C HIS A 400 -17.23 -33.96 -14.44
N ILE A 401 -17.52 -34.94 -13.60
CA ILE A 401 -17.34 -36.36 -13.88
C ILE A 401 -18.68 -37.07 -13.62
N LEU A 402 -19.03 -38.03 -14.48
CA LEU A 402 -20.20 -38.90 -14.29
C LEU A 402 -20.10 -39.60 -12.92
N PHE A 403 -21.18 -39.55 -12.12
CA PHE A 403 -21.17 -40.10 -10.76
C PHE A 403 -21.62 -41.57 -10.64
N PRO A 404 -22.66 -42.06 -11.34
CA PRO A 404 -23.06 -43.46 -11.23
C PRO A 404 -21.89 -44.43 -11.48
N GLU A 405 -21.70 -45.37 -10.54
CA GLU A 405 -20.62 -46.38 -10.56
C GLU A 405 -19.20 -45.79 -10.61
N SER A 406 -19.05 -44.50 -10.28
CA SER A 406 -17.78 -43.78 -10.23
C SER A 406 -17.64 -43.05 -8.90
N ILE A 407 -16.42 -42.90 -8.41
CA ILE A 407 -16.17 -42.19 -7.15
C ILE A 407 -14.90 -41.36 -7.25
N HIS A 408 -14.92 -40.21 -6.57
CA HIS A 408 -13.77 -39.33 -6.44
C HIS A 408 -13.72 -38.77 -5.02
N GLU A 409 -12.53 -38.33 -4.64
CA GLU A 409 -12.19 -37.92 -3.27
C GLU A 409 -13.20 -36.92 -2.66
N PRO A 410 -13.57 -35.79 -3.32
CA PRO A 410 -14.57 -34.88 -2.75
C PRO A 410 -15.93 -35.52 -2.43
N SER A 411 -16.44 -36.41 -3.29
CA SER A 411 -17.76 -37.03 -3.10
C SER A 411 -17.73 -38.11 -2.02
N LEU A 412 -16.66 -38.90 -1.96
CA LEU A 412 -16.51 -39.91 -0.89
C LEU A 412 -16.34 -39.24 0.47
N SER A 413 -15.42 -38.26 0.58
CA SER A 413 -15.17 -37.52 1.81
C SER A 413 -16.41 -36.79 2.31
N LEU A 414 -17.21 -36.22 1.41
CA LEU A 414 -18.51 -35.62 1.76
C LEU A 414 -19.49 -36.68 2.27
N SER A 415 -19.61 -37.83 1.60
CA SER A 415 -20.51 -38.91 2.01
C SER A 415 -20.14 -39.44 3.40
N GLU A 416 -18.85 -39.68 3.66
CA GLU A 416 -18.33 -40.08 4.96
C GLU A 416 -18.65 -39.03 6.03
N SER A 417 -18.36 -37.75 5.74
CA SER A 417 -18.63 -36.65 6.68
C SER A 417 -20.11 -36.51 7.01
N LEU A 418 -21.00 -36.71 6.03
CA LEU A 418 -22.45 -36.68 6.23
C LEU A 418 -22.91 -37.85 7.09
N LEU A 419 -22.44 -39.08 6.82
CA LEU A 419 -22.78 -40.27 7.59
C LEU A 419 -22.23 -40.21 9.03
N ASP A 420 -21.04 -39.66 9.23
CA ASP A 420 -20.44 -39.48 10.56
C ASP A 420 -21.02 -38.28 11.33
N GLY A 421 -21.62 -37.32 10.62
CA GLY A 421 -22.23 -36.12 11.14
C GLY A 421 -23.76 -36.22 11.24
N VAL A 422 -24.46 -35.59 10.29
CA VAL A 422 -25.93 -35.48 10.30
C VAL A 422 -26.64 -36.83 10.18
N GLY A 423 -26.01 -37.82 9.53
CA GLY A 423 -26.51 -39.18 9.31
C GLY A 423 -26.22 -40.15 10.45
N LYS A 424 -25.50 -39.72 11.48
CA LYS A 424 -24.92 -40.63 12.48
C LYS A 424 -25.99 -41.47 13.17
N ASN A 425 -25.76 -42.79 13.17
CA ASN A 425 -26.60 -43.82 13.80
C ASN A 425 -28.00 -44.04 13.18
N TRP A 426 -28.33 -43.41 12.05
CA TRP A 426 -29.62 -43.64 11.40
C TRP A 426 -29.51 -43.79 9.88
N ALA A 427 -28.56 -43.10 9.25
CA ALA A 427 -28.27 -43.25 7.83
C ALA A 427 -27.14 -44.26 7.62
N ASN A 428 -27.20 -44.98 6.50
CA ASN A 428 -26.15 -45.89 6.04
C ASN A 428 -25.76 -45.64 4.57
N ARG A 429 -26.39 -44.64 3.93
CA ARG A 429 -26.12 -44.13 2.60
C ARG A 429 -26.45 -42.65 2.56
#